data_AF-A0A3C1P856-F1
#
_entry.id   AF-A0A3C1P856-F1
#
_cell.length_a   1.000
_cell.length_b   1.000
_cell.length_c   1.000
_cell.angle_alpha   90.00
_cell.angle_beta   90.00
_cell.angle_gamma   90.00
#
_symmetry.space_group_name_H-M   'P 1'
#
loop_
_entity.id
_entity.type
_entity.pdbx_description
1 polymer ?
#
loop_
_entity_poly.entity_id
_entity_poly.type
_entity_poly.pdbx_seq_one_letter_code
_entity_poly.pdbx_strand_id
1 'polypeptide(L)'
;MPQTSSTQNLISTLVVSLNIAPAQVLRGNNALTQAGEAIAGFGQRPIIIGGDRTLPLTIQALQPILECHQLQYSQASYGADCSETSLTALRQAVSSHNADFIIGTGGGKALDAAKLIAYQCHLPIVTIPTSGATCAAWTALSNVYSPEGAFLYDVSLARCPDLLILDYNLIQTAPQRLLVAGIGDAIAKWYEASVSSGHSEQTFMIAAVQQARVLRDILLQKSLTALQDNGGETWREVVDGTVLLAGVIGGIGGAQCRTVAAHAVHNGLTH
;
A
#
# COMPACT_ATOMS: atom_id res chain seq x y z
N MET A 1 52.92 4.69 -33.55
CA MET A 1 51.56 4.22 -33.26
C MET A 1 51.59 3.49 -31.93
N PRO A 2 50.88 4.02 -30.93
CA PRO A 2 49.64 3.35 -30.52
C PRO A 2 48.47 4.33 -30.43
N GLN A 3 47.29 3.80 -30.72
CA GLN A 3 46.02 4.50 -30.76
C GLN A 3 45.57 4.87 -29.34
N THR A 4 45.30 6.15 -29.11
CA THR A 4 44.52 6.61 -27.96
C THR A 4 43.06 6.30 -28.23
N SER A 5 42.55 5.20 -27.66
CA SER A 5 41.13 4.91 -27.63
C SER A 5 40.44 5.93 -26.73
N SER A 6 39.67 6.81 -27.35
CA SER A 6 38.73 7.72 -26.70
C SER A 6 37.65 6.88 -26.01
N THR A 7 37.75 6.71 -24.69
CA THR A 7 36.63 6.27 -23.86
C THR A 7 35.57 7.36 -23.90
N GLN A 8 34.55 7.14 -24.73
CA GLN A 8 33.32 7.90 -24.72
C GLN A 8 32.72 7.80 -23.31
N ASN A 9 32.75 8.90 -22.57
CA ASN A 9 31.92 9.11 -21.40
C ASN A 9 30.45 9.05 -21.87
N LEU A 10 29.84 7.87 -21.73
CA LEU A 10 28.39 7.74 -21.74
C LEU A 10 27.87 8.50 -20.53
N ILE A 11 27.45 9.75 -20.76
CA ILE A 11 26.65 10.51 -19.81
C ILE A 11 25.35 9.73 -19.65
N SER A 12 25.32 8.87 -18.63
CA SER A 12 24.09 8.32 -18.08
C SER A 12 23.19 9.50 -17.74
N THR A 13 22.11 9.68 -18.47
CA THR A 13 21.04 10.59 -18.10
C THR A 13 20.38 10.02 -16.84
N LEU A 14 20.85 10.48 -15.68
CA LEU A 14 20.39 10.12 -14.33
C LEU A 14 19.01 10.72 -14.04
N VAL A 15 17.99 10.34 -14.82
CA VAL A 15 16.61 10.68 -14.50
C VAL A 15 16.21 9.85 -13.29
N VAL A 16 15.94 10.52 -12.17
CA VAL A 16 15.41 9.90 -10.95
C VAL A 16 13.88 9.98 -11.01
N SER A 17 13.22 8.82 -11.01
CA SER A 17 11.77 8.73 -10.91
C SER A 17 11.34 8.51 -9.46
N LEU A 18 10.30 9.23 -9.01
CA LEU A 18 9.73 9.10 -7.67
C LEU A 18 8.24 8.80 -7.76
N ASN A 19 7.84 7.66 -7.18
CA ASN A 19 6.44 7.25 -7.05
C ASN A 19 5.95 7.65 -5.65
N ILE A 20 5.47 8.89 -5.55
CA ILE A 20 5.23 9.53 -4.26
C ILE A 20 3.85 9.19 -3.68
N ALA A 21 2.80 9.19 -4.50
CA ALA A 21 1.42 9.12 -4.04
C ALA A 21 0.51 8.40 -5.03
N PRO A 22 -0.59 7.79 -4.55
CA PRO A 22 -1.72 7.43 -5.41
C PRO A 22 -2.19 8.63 -6.23
N ALA A 23 -2.74 8.38 -7.43
CA ALA A 23 -3.24 9.49 -8.25
C ALA A 23 -4.43 10.21 -7.57
N GLN A 24 -5.25 9.47 -6.82
CA GLN A 24 -6.31 10.03 -5.99
C GLN A 24 -6.45 9.25 -4.67
N VAL A 25 -6.78 9.98 -3.60
CA VAL A 25 -7.15 9.42 -2.29
C VAL A 25 -8.55 9.91 -1.93
N LEU A 26 -9.50 8.98 -1.76
CA LEU A 26 -10.82 9.24 -1.18
C LEU A 26 -10.79 8.74 0.25
N ARG A 27 -11.02 9.62 1.23
CA ARG A 27 -11.03 9.26 2.64
C ARG A 27 -12.24 9.86 3.34
N GLY A 28 -12.83 9.11 4.27
CA GLY A 28 -14.02 9.58 4.99
C GLY A 28 -14.87 8.44 5.52
N ASN A 29 -15.95 8.82 6.21
CA ASN A 29 -16.99 7.86 6.58
C ASN A 29 -17.81 7.52 5.33
N ASN A 30 -18.06 6.22 5.11
CA ASN A 30 -18.76 5.71 3.94
C ASN A 30 -18.11 6.16 2.61
N ALA A 31 -16.79 6.37 2.61
CA ALA A 31 -16.04 6.78 1.42
C ALA A 31 -16.20 5.78 0.28
N LEU A 32 -16.30 4.48 0.60
CA LEU A 32 -16.50 3.43 -0.42
C LEU A 32 -17.82 3.62 -1.16
N THR A 33 -18.91 3.87 -0.44
CA THR A 33 -20.24 4.05 -1.04
C THR A 33 -20.33 5.25 -1.99
N GLN A 34 -19.48 6.25 -1.78
CA GLN A 34 -19.41 7.47 -2.59
C GLN A 34 -18.38 7.38 -3.73
N ALA A 35 -17.63 6.27 -3.82
CA ALA A 35 -16.56 6.09 -4.79
C ALA A 35 -17.02 5.45 -6.12
N GLY A 36 -18.34 5.24 -6.31
CA GLY A 36 -18.86 4.49 -7.46
C GLY A 36 -18.42 5.05 -8.82
N GLU A 37 -18.57 6.36 -9.03
CA GLU A 37 -18.12 7.03 -10.25
C GLU A 37 -16.60 6.94 -10.44
N ALA A 38 -15.83 7.10 -9.36
CA ALA A 38 -14.37 7.02 -9.42
C ALA A 38 -13.89 5.59 -9.76
N ILE A 39 -14.55 4.56 -9.22
CA ILE A 39 -14.26 3.15 -9.53
C ILE A 39 -14.63 2.83 -10.98
N ALA A 40 -15.83 3.21 -11.41
CA ALA A 40 -16.32 2.93 -12.77
C ALA A 40 -15.50 3.64 -13.86
N GLY A 41 -14.80 4.73 -13.52
CA GLY A 41 -13.89 5.42 -14.44
C GLY A 41 -12.70 4.59 -14.93
N PHE A 42 -12.36 3.47 -14.27
CA PHE A 42 -11.23 2.62 -14.65
C PHE A 42 -11.57 1.53 -15.68
N GLY A 43 -12.83 1.13 -15.79
CA GLY A 43 -13.24 0.05 -16.69
C GLY A 43 -14.56 -0.60 -16.29
N GLN A 44 -14.92 -1.68 -16.98
CA GLN A 44 -16.19 -2.40 -16.85
C GLN A 44 -16.05 -3.80 -16.25
N ARG A 45 -14.84 -4.37 -16.21
CA ARG A 45 -14.59 -5.76 -15.82
C ARG A 45 -13.57 -5.86 -14.68
N PRO A 46 -13.87 -5.32 -13.48
CA PRO A 46 -12.96 -5.45 -12.36
C PRO A 46 -12.77 -6.91 -11.95
N ILE A 47 -11.56 -7.25 -11.53
CA ILE A 47 -11.35 -8.39 -10.64
C ILE A 47 -11.06 -7.90 -9.22
N ILE A 48 -11.83 -8.40 -8.26
CA ILE A 48 -11.72 -8.04 -6.85
C ILE A 48 -10.81 -9.07 -6.17
N ILE A 49 -9.65 -8.62 -5.68
CA ILE A 49 -8.62 -9.45 -5.05
C ILE A 49 -8.56 -9.13 -3.56
N GLY A 50 -8.64 -10.16 -2.72
CA GLY A 50 -8.61 -10.00 -1.26
C GLY A 50 -8.35 -11.31 -0.53
N GLY A 51 -8.38 -11.29 0.80
CA GLY A 51 -8.30 -12.52 1.60
C GLY A 51 -9.68 -13.14 1.82
N ASP A 52 -9.73 -14.46 2.06
CA ASP A 52 -11.00 -15.22 2.20
C ASP A 52 -11.99 -14.62 3.21
N ARG A 53 -11.47 -13.97 4.26
CA ARG A 53 -12.29 -13.32 5.29
C ARG A 53 -12.77 -11.93 4.91
N THR A 54 -11.97 -11.15 4.19
CA THR A 54 -12.26 -9.75 3.87
C THR A 54 -13.00 -9.60 2.54
N LEU A 55 -12.85 -10.57 1.64
CA LEU A 55 -13.44 -10.56 0.32
C LEU A 55 -14.97 -10.52 0.38
N PRO A 56 -15.69 -11.37 1.15
CA PRO A 56 -17.16 -11.32 1.19
C PRO A 56 -17.69 -9.99 1.75
N LEU A 57 -17.04 -9.46 2.79
CA LEU A 57 -17.43 -8.20 3.42
C LEU A 57 -17.28 -7.01 2.47
N THR A 58 -16.16 -6.98 1.73
CA THR A 58 -15.91 -5.89 0.78
C THR A 58 -16.83 -6.01 -0.44
N ILE A 59 -17.07 -7.22 -0.94
CA ILE A 59 -17.99 -7.44 -2.06
C ILE A 59 -19.40 -7.00 -1.68
N GLN A 60 -19.87 -7.33 -0.47
CA GLN A 60 -21.16 -6.84 0.02
C GLN A 60 -21.22 -5.32 0.04
N ALA A 61 -20.16 -4.64 0.47
CA ALA A 61 -20.09 -3.18 0.48
C ALA A 61 -19.97 -2.57 -0.92
N LEU A 62 -19.35 -3.27 -1.87
CA LEU A 62 -19.21 -2.87 -3.27
C LEU A 62 -20.48 -3.16 -4.09
N GLN A 63 -21.34 -4.08 -3.65
CA GLN A 63 -22.48 -4.56 -4.43
C GLN A 63 -23.37 -3.44 -4.99
N PRO A 64 -23.75 -2.39 -4.23
CA PRO A 64 -24.52 -1.28 -4.77
C PRO A 64 -23.83 -0.57 -5.94
N ILE A 65 -22.50 -0.46 -5.90
CA ILE A 65 -21.68 0.17 -6.94
C ILE A 65 -21.60 -0.74 -8.16
N LEU A 66 -21.33 -2.03 -7.93
CA LEU A 66 -21.24 -3.05 -8.98
C LEU A 66 -22.55 -3.13 -9.78
N GLU A 67 -23.70 -3.08 -9.09
CA GLU A 67 -25.03 -3.10 -9.71
C GLU A 67 -25.36 -1.77 -10.41
N CYS A 68 -25.15 -0.64 -9.74
CA CYS A 68 -25.46 0.69 -10.28
C CYS A 68 -24.70 0.99 -11.58
N HIS A 69 -23.42 0.61 -11.64
CA HIS A 69 -22.56 0.81 -12.81
C HIS A 69 -22.48 -0.41 -13.74
N GLN A 70 -23.24 -1.47 -13.46
CA GLN A 70 -23.30 -2.70 -14.27
C GLN A 70 -21.92 -3.33 -14.52
N LEU A 71 -21.06 -3.33 -13.50
CA LEU A 71 -19.71 -3.84 -13.59
C LEU A 71 -19.72 -5.37 -13.64
N GLN A 72 -19.09 -5.94 -14.66
CA GLN A 72 -18.95 -7.38 -14.84
C GLN A 72 -17.76 -7.88 -14.02
N TYR A 73 -17.95 -8.04 -12.71
CA TYR A 73 -16.86 -8.37 -11.82
C TYR A 73 -16.58 -9.87 -11.70
N SER A 74 -15.34 -10.19 -11.34
CA SER A 74 -14.95 -11.51 -10.81
C SER A 74 -14.22 -11.32 -9.48
N GLN A 75 -14.03 -12.38 -8.73
CA GLN A 75 -13.38 -12.37 -7.43
C GLN A 75 -12.27 -13.41 -7.37
N ALA A 76 -11.17 -13.09 -6.69
CA ALA A 76 -10.09 -14.03 -6.46
C ALA A 76 -9.47 -13.82 -5.07
N SER A 77 -9.11 -14.94 -4.44
CA SER A 77 -8.38 -14.92 -3.17
C SER A 77 -6.88 -15.02 -3.42
N TYR A 78 -6.08 -14.29 -2.63
CA TYR A 78 -4.62 -14.48 -2.63
C TYR A 78 -4.19 -15.73 -1.84
N GLY A 79 -5.13 -16.46 -1.22
CA GLY A 79 -4.85 -17.66 -0.45
C GLY A 79 -4.16 -17.38 0.88
N ALA A 80 -3.16 -18.19 1.24
CA ALA A 80 -2.46 -18.08 2.52
C ALA A 80 -1.58 -16.82 2.60
N ASP A 81 -0.81 -16.56 1.54
CA ASP A 81 0.23 -15.55 1.54
C ASP A 81 0.46 -14.93 0.15
N CYS A 82 1.06 -13.74 0.10
CA CYS A 82 1.50 -13.13 -1.16
C CYS A 82 2.74 -13.88 -1.68
N SER A 83 2.51 -15.09 -2.21
CA SER A 83 3.53 -16.03 -2.67
C SER A 83 3.49 -16.18 -4.20
N GLU A 84 4.55 -16.71 -4.79
CA GLU A 84 4.60 -17.00 -6.25
C GLU A 84 3.44 -17.88 -6.72
N THR A 85 3.05 -18.87 -5.93
CA THR A 85 1.92 -19.74 -6.22
C THR A 85 0.62 -18.94 -6.29
N SER A 86 0.40 -18.07 -5.30
CA SER A 86 -0.76 -17.18 -5.26
C SER A 86 -0.76 -16.20 -6.44
N LEU A 87 0.39 -15.61 -6.75
CA LEU A 87 0.54 -14.68 -7.87
C LEU A 87 0.24 -15.35 -9.21
N THR A 88 0.69 -16.59 -9.40
CA THR A 88 0.40 -17.39 -10.60
C THR A 88 -1.10 -17.63 -10.76
N ALA A 89 -1.78 -18.04 -9.68
CA ALA A 89 -3.22 -18.26 -9.68
C ALA A 89 -4.00 -16.97 -9.96
N LEU A 90 -3.61 -15.85 -9.33
CA LEU A 90 -4.23 -14.54 -9.55
C LEU A 90 -4.06 -14.06 -10.99
N ARG A 91 -2.87 -14.24 -11.59
CA ARG A 91 -2.63 -13.88 -13.00
C ARG A 91 -3.52 -14.68 -13.95
N GLN A 92 -3.71 -15.97 -13.68
CA GLN A 92 -4.64 -16.80 -14.44
C GLN A 92 -6.08 -16.31 -14.30
N ALA A 93 -6.51 -15.93 -13.09
CA ALA A 93 -7.85 -15.40 -12.85
C ALA A 93 -8.09 -14.07 -13.59
N VAL A 94 -7.12 -13.14 -13.56
CA VAL A 94 -7.14 -11.88 -14.32
C VAL A 94 -7.33 -12.15 -15.82
N SER A 95 -6.52 -13.05 -16.38
CA SER A 95 -6.57 -13.40 -17.81
C SER A 95 -7.90 -14.06 -18.19
N SER A 96 -8.35 -15.02 -17.38
CA SER A 96 -9.60 -15.77 -17.65
C SER A 96 -10.84 -14.87 -17.60
N HIS A 97 -10.82 -13.87 -16.71
CA HIS A 97 -11.88 -12.87 -16.60
C HIS A 97 -11.78 -11.78 -17.68
N ASN A 98 -10.65 -11.66 -18.40
CA ASN A 98 -10.32 -10.48 -19.21
C ASN A 98 -10.53 -9.19 -18.41
N ALA A 99 -9.92 -9.13 -17.22
CA ALA A 99 -10.06 -7.98 -16.35
C ALA A 99 -9.38 -6.74 -16.96
N ASP A 100 -10.03 -5.58 -16.87
CA ASP A 100 -9.53 -4.30 -17.36
C ASP A 100 -9.00 -3.39 -16.23
N PHE A 101 -9.34 -3.69 -14.97
CA PHE A 101 -8.70 -3.14 -13.79
C PHE A 101 -8.83 -4.07 -12.58
N ILE A 102 -8.09 -3.76 -11.52
CA ILE A 102 -8.06 -4.55 -10.28
C ILE A 102 -8.60 -3.72 -9.12
N ILE A 103 -9.42 -4.34 -8.27
CA ILE A 103 -9.79 -3.80 -6.95
C ILE A 103 -9.13 -4.68 -5.90
N GLY A 104 -8.07 -4.18 -5.26
CA GLY A 104 -7.42 -4.83 -4.13
C GLY A 104 -8.08 -4.44 -2.81
N THR A 105 -8.45 -5.41 -1.98
CA THR A 105 -9.06 -5.18 -0.67
C THR A 105 -8.49 -6.06 0.44
N GLY A 106 -8.32 -5.50 1.63
CA GLY A 106 -7.94 -6.27 2.83
C GLY A 106 -6.82 -5.61 3.64
N GLY A 107 -6.00 -6.45 4.27
CA GLY A 107 -4.77 -6.04 4.96
C GLY A 107 -3.56 -5.97 4.02
N GLY A 108 -2.37 -5.74 4.58
CA GLY A 108 -1.13 -5.51 3.81
C GLY A 108 -0.82 -6.60 2.76
N LYS A 109 -0.86 -7.87 3.15
CA LYS A 109 -0.61 -9.01 2.23
C LYS A 109 -1.56 -9.06 1.03
N ALA A 110 -2.85 -8.80 1.26
CA ALA A 110 -3.85 -8.78 0.20
C ALA A 110 -3.60 -7.63 -0.79
N LEU A 111 -3.28 -6.44 -0.26
CA LEU A 111 -3.00 -5.25 -1.05
C LEU A 111 -1.68 -5.39 -1.82
N ASP A 112 -0.65 -5.98 -1.22
CA ASP A 112 0.62 -6.25 -1.91
C ASP A 112 0.44 -7.25 -3.06
N ALA A 113 -0.33 -8.32 -2.87
CA ALA A 113 -0.66 -9.27 -3.93
C ALA A 113 -1.43 -8.58 -5.07
N ALA A 114 -2.49 -7.82 -4.76
CA ALA A 114 -3.29 -7.12 -5.75
C ALA A 114 -2.46 -6.11 -6.56
N LYS A 115 -1.65 -5.28 -5.88
CA LYS A 115 -0.75 -4.32 -6.54
C LYS A 115 0.30 -4.99 -7.42
N LEU A 116 0.90 -6.09 -6.96
CA LEU A 116 1.91 -6.80 -7.73
C LEU A 116 1.30 -7.42 -8.99
N ILE A 117 0.08 -7.96 -8.90
CA ILE A 117 -0.63 -8.49 -10.07
C ILE A 117 -1.05 -7.36 -11.02
N ALA A 118 -1.55 -6.23 -10.52
CA ALA A 118 -1.87 -5.08 -11.36
C ALA A 118 -0.64 -4.58 -12.12
N TYR A 119 0.52 -4.53 -11.43
CA TYR A 119 1.80 -4.17 -12.04
C TYR A 119 2.22 -5.15 -13.14
N GLN A 120 2.17 -6.47 -12.86
CA GLN A 120 2.55 -7.51 -13.82
C GLN A 120 1.62 -7.60 -15.04
N CYS A 121 0.33 -7.29 -14.85
CA CYS A 121 -0.67 -7.31 -15.92
C CYS A 121 -0.84 -5.94 -16.60
N HIS A 122 -0.11 -4.91 -16.18
CA HIS A 122 -0.23 -3.53 -16.66
C HIS A 122 -1.65 -2.96 -16.56
N LEU A 123 -2.38 -3.32 -15.51
CA LEU A 123 -3.74 -2.86 -15.26
C LEU A 123 -3.77 -1.71 -14.24
N PRO A 124 -4.75 -0.81 -14.31
CA PRO A 124 -5.05 0.12 -13.22
C PRO A 124 -5.44 -0.62 -11.94
N ILE A 125 -5.22 0.00 -10.80
CA ILE A 125 -5.59 -0.56 -9.50
C ILE A 125 -6.25 0.45 -8.56
N VAL A 126 -7.36 -0.01 -7.97
CA VAL A 126 -8.03 0.60 -6.82
C VAL A 126 -7.65 -0.20 -5.57
N THR A 127 -7.21 0.47 -4.51
CA THR A 127 -6.90 -0.16 -3.21
C THR A 127 -7.86 0.28 -2.12
N ILE A 128 -8.42 -0.68 -1.39
CA ILE A 128 -9.40 -0.50 -0.31
C ILE A 128 -8.88 -1.21 0.95
N PRO A 129 -8.11 -0.55 1.83
CA PRO A 129 -7.68 -1.15 3.08
C PRO A 129 -8.88 -1.45 3.99
N THR A 130 -8.89 -2.63 4.61
CA THR A 130 -9.88 -3.01 5.63
C THR A 130 -9.33 -2.95 7.05
N SER A 131 -8.11 -2.42 7.22
CA SER A 131 -7.49 -2.18 8.54
C SER A 131 -6.41 -1.11 8.43
N GLY A 132 -6.18 -0.36 9.51
CA GLY A 132 -5.11 0.64 9.59
C GLY A 132 -3.75 0.07 9.98
N ALA A 133 -3.44 -1.17 9.59
CA ALA A 133 -2.31 -1.95 10.10
C ALA A 133 -0.97 -1.70 9.40
N THR A 134 -1.00 -1.17 8.19
CA THR A 134 0.20 -0.90 7.37
C THR A 134 -0.10 0.24 6.39
N CYS A 135 0.94 0.80 5.80
CA CYS A 135 0.84 1.75 4.70
C CYS A 135 0.74 1.10 3.30
N ALA A 136 0.53 -0.21 3.20
CA ALA A 136 0.55 -0.94 1.92
C ALA A 136 -0.47 -0.45 0.88
N ALA A 137 -1.61 0.12 1.32
CA ALA A 137 -2.60 0.71 0.40
C ALA A 137 -2.05 1.89 -0.41
N TRP A 138 -0.94 2.50 0.01
CA TRP A 138 -0.36 3.69 -0.64
C TRP A 138 0.84 3.35 -1.53
N THR A 139 1.65 2.38 -1.12
CA THR A 139 3.03 2.26 -1.59
C THR A 139 3.17 1.67 -3.00
N ALA A 140 4.11 2.21 -3.77
CA ALA A 140 4.66 1.58 -4.98
C ALA A 140 5.68 0.47 -4.64
N LEU A 141 5.27 -0.46 -3.77
CA LEU A 141 6.08 -1.57 -3.26
C LEU A 141 5.14 -2.74 -2.92
N SER A 142 5.53 -3.97 -3.20
CA SER A 142 4.85 -5.17 -2.71
C SER A 142 5.84 -6.13 -2.07
N ASN A 143 5.50 -6.71 -0.92
CA ASN A 143 6.29 -7.77 -0.30
C ASN A 143 5.84 -9.15 -0.77
N VAL A 144 6.80 -10.05 -1.00
CA VAL A 144 6.57 -11.45 -1.39
C VAL A 144 7.07 -12.37 -0.27
N TYR A 145 6.25 -13.38 0.03
CA TYR A 145 6.45 -14.32 1.13
C TYR A 145 6.49 -15.78 0.62
N SER A 146 7.06 -16.67 1.42
CA SER A 146 6.94 -18.10 1.21
C SER A 146 5.52 -18.58 1.55
N PRO A 147 5.11 -19.77 1.09
CA PRO A 147 3.84 -20.38 1.50
C PRO A 147 3.68 -20.56 3.01
N GLU A 148 4.78 -20.65 3.75
CA GLU A 148 4.84 -20.80 5.21
C GLU A 148 4.68 -19.45 5.93
N GLY A 149 4.92 -18.33 5.24
CA GLY A 149 4.77 -16.98 5.78
C GLY A 149 6.07 -16.20 5.97
N ALA A 150 7.22 -16.81 5.62
CA ALA A 150 8.52 -16.15 5.68
C ALA A 150 8.67 -15.08 4.60
N PHE A 151 9.14 -13.88 4.95
CA PHE A 151 9.50 -12.83 4.00
C PHE A 151 10.61 -13.35 3.07
N LEU A 152 10.43 -13.16 1.77
CA LEU A 152 11.44 -13.53 0.77
C LEU A 152 12.12 -12.29 0.20
N TYR A 153 11.34 -11.39 -0.39
CA TYR A 153 11.85 -10.19 -1.05
C TYR A 153 10.74 -9.16 -1.26
N ASP A 154 11.14 -7.93 -1.59
CA ASP A 154 10.23 -6.86 -2.00
C ASP A 154 10.37 -6.54 -3.49
N VAL A 155 9.30 -6.02 -4.07
CA VAL A 155 9.24 -5.60 -5.48
C VAL A 155 8.86 -4.13 -5.54
N SER A 156 9.78 -3.30 -6.03
CA SER A 156 9.49 -1.91 -6.37
C SER A 156 8.57 -1.85 -7.58
N LEU A 157 7.48 -1.10 -7.47
CA LEU A 157 6.47 -0.96 -8.53
C LEU A 157 6.68 0.36 -9.29
N ALA A 158 6.31 0.37 -10.58
CA ALA A 158 6.48 1.55 -11.43
C ALA A 158 5.55 2.71 -11.09
N ARG A 159 4.49 2.50 -10.28
CA ARG A 159 3.57 3.54 -9.81
C ARG A 159 2.92 3.15 -8.47
N CYS A 160 2.45 4.16 -7.74
CA CYS A 160 1.48 3.97 -6.66
C CYS A 160 0.10 3.58 -7.24
N PRO A 161 -0.85 3.14 -6.41
CA PRO A 161 -2.21 2.85 -6.87
C PRO A 161 -2.88 4.02 -7.57
N ASP A 162 -3.73 3.74 -8.54
CA ASP A 162 -4.43 4.81 -9.26
C ASP A 162 -5.53 5.45 -8.39
N LEU A 163 -6.15 4.67 -7.50
CA LEU A 163 -7.12 5.15 -6.51
C LEU A 163 -6.97 4.44 -5.16
N LEU A 164 -6.88 5.20 -4.07
CA LEU A 164 -6.95 4.68 -2.70
C LEU A 164 -8.25 5.14 -2.03
N ILE A 165 -9.06 4.20 -1.56
CA ILE A 165 -10.30 4.49 -0.81
C ILE A 165 -10.14 4.08 0.64
N LEU A 166 -9.95 5.06 1.53
CA LEU A 166 -9.85 4.88 2.97
C LEU A 166 -11.21 5.15 3.63
N ASP A 167 -12.02 4.10 3.74
CA ASP A 167 -13.32 4.18 4.41
C ASP A 167 -13.19 3.91 5.91
N TYR A 168 -13.39 4.95 6.72
CA TYR A 168 -13.26 4.84 8.18
C TYR A 168 -14.24 3.83 8.78
N ASN A 169 -15.45 3.69 8.24
CA ASN A 169 -16.42 2.71 8.73
C ASN A 169 -15.92 1.29 8.51
N LEU A 170 -15.28 1.03 7.37
CA LEU A 170 -14.67 -0.26 7.07
C LEU A 170 -13.44 -0.54 7.94
N ILE A 171 -12.58 0.46 8.16
CA ILE A 171 -11.43 0.32 9.07
C ILE A 171 -11.90 0.05 10.51
N GLN A 172 -12.99 0.68 10.94
CA GLN A 172 -13.54 0.54 12.30
C GLN A 172 -14.05 -0.88 12.59
N THR A 173 -14.40 -1.67 11.57
CA THR A 173 -14.81 -3.08 11.76
C THR A 173 -13.63 -4.02 12.07
N ALA A 174 -12.40 -3.56 11.86
CA ALA A 174 -11.20 -4.35 12.10
C ALA A 174 -10.92 -4.50 13.61
N PRO A 175 -10.37 -5.63 14.07
CA PRO A 175 -9.92 -5.75 15.45
C PRO A 175 -8.92 -4.65 15.82
N GLN A 176 -9.15 -3.96 16.93
CA GLN A 176 -8.32 -2.83 17.39
C GLN A 176 -6.80 -3.12 17.42
N ARG A 177 -6.40 -4.37 17.69
CA ARG A 177 -4.99 -4.79 17.65
C ARG A 177 -4.30 -4.52 16.30
N LEU A 178 -5.06 -4.49 15.20
CA LEU A 178 -4.53 -4.18 13.88
C LEU A 178 -4.14 -2.71 13.74
N LEU A 179 -4.91 -1.79 14.34
CA LEU A 179 -4.49 -0.39 14.41
C LEU A 179 -3.26 -0.23 15.30
N VAL A 180 -3.18 -0.96 16.42
CA VAL A 180 -1.98 -0.98 17.28
C VAL A 180 -0.76 -1.45 16.49
N ALA A 181 -0.88 -2.49 15.67
CA ALA A 181 0.20 -2.93 14.78
C ALA A 181 0.61 -1.82 13.80
N GLY A 182 -0.35 -1.10 13.20
CA GLY A 182 -0.07 0.02 12.31
C GLY A 182 0.57 1.23 12.99
N ILE A 183 0.23 1.51 14.25
CA ILE A 183 0.93 2.50 15.06
C ILE A 183 2.41 2.11 15.23
N GLY A 184 2.67 0.82 15.50
CA GLY A 184 4.03 0.28 15.58
C GLY A 184 4.83 0.45 14.28
N ASP A 185 4.24 0.03 13.15
CA ASP A 185 4.81 0.19 11.80
C ASP A 185 5.14 1.66 11.48
N ALA A 186 4.20 2.55 11.76
CA ALA A 186 4.31 3.96 11.44
C ALA A 186 5.33 4.71 12.31
N ILE A 187 5.42 4.41 13.62
CA ILE A 187 6.41 5.02 14.52
C ILE A 187 7.83 4.61 14.14
N ALA A 188 8.04 3.35 13.74
CA ALA A 188 9.36 2.83 13.37
C ALA A 188 10.02 3.66 12.26
N LYS A 189 9.23 4.24 11.35
CA LYS A 189 9.74 5.04 10.22
C LYS A 189 10.64 6.20 10.64
N TRP A 190 10.34 6.89 11.75
CA TRP A 190 11.22 7.96 12.24
C TRP A 190 12.57 7.43 12.71
N TYR A 191 12.54 6.35 13.50
CA TYR A 191 13.75 5.76 14.06
C TYR A 191 14.64 5.19 12.96
N GLU A 192 14.05 4.67 11.88
CA GLU A 192 14.81 4.21 10.71
C GLU A 192 15.34 5.38 9.88
N ALA A 193 14.47 6.30 9.47
CA ALA A 193 14.84 7.39 8.57
C ALA A 193 15.81 8.40 9.21
N SER A 194 15.70 8.65 10.52
CA SER A 194 16.64 9.55 11.22
C SER A 194 18.06 9.00 11.25
N VAL A 195 18.22 7.68 11.36
CA VAL A 195 19.53 7.01 11.35
C VAL A 195 20.09 6.90 9.94
N SER A 196 19.29 6.44 8.96
CA SER A 196 19.78 6.24 7.59
C SER A 196 20.00 7.54 6.83
N SER A 197 19.13 8.54 7.05
CA SER A 197 19.00 9.70 6.17
C SER A 197 18.98 11.04 6.91
N GLY A 198 19.15 11.05 8.24
CA GLY A 198 19.09 12.28 9.05
C GLY A 198 20.15 13.33 8.72
N HIS A 199 21.26 12.92 8.08
CA HIS A 199 22.36 13.79 7.65
C HIS A 199 22.27 14.18 6.17
N SER A 200 21.21 13.78 5.46
CA SER A 200 21.08 14.06 4.03
C SER A 200 20.85 15.54 3.76
N GLU A 201 21.57 16.10 2.78
CA GLU A 201 21.37 17.46 2.30
C GLU A 201 20.33 17.54 1.15
N GLN A 202 19.80 16.40 0.70
CA GLN A 202 18.85 16.35 -0.40
C GLN A 202 17.46 16.79 0.05
N THR A 203 16.86 17.77 -0.63
CA THR A 203 15.58 18.39 -0.27
C THR A 203 14.46 17.39 0.02
N PHE A 204 14.25 16.40 -0.85
CA PHE A 204 13.19 15.40 -0.66
C PHE A 204 13.49 14.45 0.51
N MET A 205 14.75 14.11 0.75
CA MET A 205 15.14 13.27 1.89
C MET A 205 14.93 13.99 3.22
N ILE A 206 15.29 15.26 3.29
CA ILE A 206 15.00 16.11 4.45
C ILE A 206 13.48 16.12 4.71
N ALA A 207 12.68 16.32 3.66
CA ALA A 207 11.22 16.32 3.77
C ALA A 207 10.67 14.98 4.29
N ALA A 208 11.18 13.84 3.81
CA ALA A 208 10.76 12.52 4.29
C ALA A 208 11.09 12.31 5.78
N VAL A 209 12.32 12.65 6.20
CA VAL A 209 12.76 12.51 7.60
C VAL A 209 11.95 13.40 8.54
N GLN A 210 11.70 14.66 8.17
CA GLN A 210 10.90 15.56 9.00
C GLN A 210 9.43 15.13 9.08
N GLN A 211 8.85 14.62 7.99
CA GLN A 211 7.50 14.05 8.03
C GLN A 211 7.42 12.80 8.91
N ALA A 212 8.44 11.93 8.89
CA ALA A 212 8.51 10.80 9.81
C ALA A 212 8.55 11.27 11.28
N ARG A 213 9.24 12.38 11.57
CA ARG A 213 9.25 12.98 12.91
C ARG A 213 7.87 13.47 13.32
N VAL A 214 7.18 14.19 12.43
CA VAL A 214 5.81 14.65 12.67
C VAL A 214 4.87 13.47 12.90
N LEU A 215 4.95 12.42 12.08
CA LEU A 215 4.15 11.20 12.25
C LEU A 215 4.37 10.57 13.62
N ARG A 216 5.62 10.39 14.03
CA ARG A 216 5.95 9.87 15.38
C ARG A 216 5.30 10.72 16.47
N ASP A 217 5.44 12.04 16.40
CA ASP A 217 4.93 12.96 17.43
C ASP A 217 3.40 12.91 17.51
N ILE A 218 2.70 12.90 16.35
CA ILE A 218 1.24 12.71 16.28
C ILE A 218 0.84 11.39 16.94
N LEU A 219 1.51 10.29 16.61
CA LEU A 219 1.14 8.98 17.14
C LEU A 219 1.40 8.87 18.64
N LEU A 220 2.52 9.41 19.14
CA LEU A 220 2.79 9.43 20.59
C LEU A 220 1.78 10.26 21.38
N GLN A 221 1.26 11.34 20.78
CA GLN A 221 0.27 12.20 21.42
C GLN A 221 -1.15 11.64 21.35
N LYS A 222 -1.54 11.07 20.20
CA LYS A 222 -2.95 10.75 19.89
C LYS A 222 -3.33 9.29 20.12
N SER A 223 -2.39 8.34 20.05
CA SER A 223 -2.72 6.91 19.98
C SER A 223 -3.52 6.39 21.17
N LEU A 224 -3.16 6.79 22.40
CA LEU A 224 -3.86 6.31 23.59
C LEU A 224 -5.34 6.74 23.57
N THR A 225 -5.59 8.01 23.28
CA THR A 225 -6.96 8.56 23.15
C THR A 225 -7.71 7.92 21.99
N ALA A 226 -7.07 7.76 20.83
CA ALA A 226 -7.67 7.07 19.68
C ALA A 226 -8.11 5.64 20.00
N LEU A 227 -7.32 4.90 20.79
CA LEU A 227 -7.62 3.52 21.17
C LEU A 227 -8.73 3.41 22.24
N GLN A 228 -9.07 4.51 22.91
CA GLN A 228 -10.19 4.59 23.85
C GLN A 228 -11.50 4.99 23.17
N ASP A 229 -11.42 5.74 22.06
CA ASP A 229 -12.57 6.26 21.30
C ASP A 229 -12.54 5.78 19.84
N ASN A 230 -12.89 4.51 19.62
CA ASN A 230 -12.86 3.87 18.30
C ASN A 230 -13.88 4.51 17.35
N GLY A 231 -13.40 5.13 16.27
CA GLY A 231 -14.23 5.88 15.30
C GLY A 231 -14.34 7.38 15.59
N GLY A 232 -13.80 7.85 16.71
CA GLY A 232 -13.71 9.27 17.05
C GLY A 232 -12.84 10.08 16.08
N GLU A 233 -12.80 11.39 16.28
CA GLU A 233 -11.94 12.30 15.49
C GLU A 233 -10.45 11.96 15.65
N THR A 234 -9.98 11.79 16.90
CA THR A 234 -8.60 11.41 17.19
C THR A 234 -8.23 10.05 16.60
N TRP A 235 -9.19 9.11 16.57
CA TRP A 235 -8.98 7.82 15.94
C TRP A 235 -8.78 7.94 14.42
N ARG A 236 -9.58 8.77 13.74
CA ARG A 236 -9.44 9.01 12.30
C ARG A 236 -8.08 9.63 11.96
N GLU A 237 -7.62 10.56 12.78
CA GLU A 237 -6.28 11.15 12.66
C GLU A 237 -5.16 10.12 12.81
N VAL A 238 -5.31 9.17 13.74
CA VAL A 238 -4.34 8.07 13.89
C VAL A 238 -4.38 7.14 12.68
N VAL A 239 -5.57 6.81 12.16
CA VAL A 239 -5.72 6.00 10.93
C VAL A 239 -5.08 6.70 9.72
N ASP A 240 -5.28 8.01 9.57
CA ASP A 240 -4.60 8.79 8.52
C ASP A 240 -3.08 8.74 8.68
N GLY A 241 -2.60 8.82 9.93
CA GLY A 241 -1.20 8.68 10.26
C GLY A 241 -0.63 7.32 9.84
N THR A 242 -1.27 6.22 10.24
CA THR A 242 -0.76 4.86 10.01
C THR A 242 -0.88 4.40 8.56
N VAL A 243 -1.87 4.90 7.81
CA VAL A 243 -2.08 4.49 6.41
C VAL A 243 -1.50 5.51 5.43
N LEU A 244 -1.92 6.78 5.52
CA LEU A 244 -1.65 7.79 4.51
C LEU A 244 -0.30 8.47 4.72
N LEU A 245 -0.06 9.06 5.89
CA LEU A 245 1.19 9.80 6.16
C LEU A 245 2.40 8.85 6.16
N ALA A 246 2.24 7.65 6.73
CA ALA A 246 3.21 6.57 6.62
C ALA A 246 3.54 6.23 5.14
N GLY A 247 2.53 6.22 4.26
CA GLY A 247 2.68 6.04 2.82
C GLY A 247 3.42 7.18 2.14
N VAL A 248 3.07 8.44 2.44
CA VAL A 248 3.73 9.65 1.93
C VAL A 248 5.23 9.63 2.24
N ILE A 249 5.61 9.31 3.48
CA ILE A 249 7.01 9.23 3.90
C ILE A 249 7.75 8.19 3.05
N GLY A 250 7.14 7.01 2.85
CA GLY A 250 7.69 5.99 1.97
C GLY A 250 7.86 6.48 0.54
N GLY A 251 6.84 7.15 -0.02
CA GLY A 251 6.85 7.67 -1.38
C GLY A 251 7.93 8.72 -1.63
N ILE A 252 8.12 9.65 -0.69
CA ILE A 252 9.13 10.72 -0.78
C ILE A 252 10.54 10.17 -0.54
N GLY A 253 10.71 9.38 0.53
CA GLY A 253 12.03 8.91 0.97
C GLY A 253 12.55 7.68 0.22
N GLY A 254 11.70 7.03 -0.59
CA GLY A 254 12.08 5.86 -1.38
C GLY A 254 12.75 4.76 -0.55
N ALA A 255 13.66 4.01 -1.15
CA ALA A 255 14.44 2.99 -0.45
C ALA A 255 15.39 3.57 0.63
N GLN A 256 15.77 4.85 0.54
CA GLN A 256 16.73 5.46 1.45
C GLN A 256 16.14 5.71 2.86
N CYS A 257 14.84 5.96 2.94
CA CYS A 257 14.11 6.04 4.21
C CYS A 257 13.41 4.73 4.61
N ARG A 258 13.57 3.64 3.84
CA ARG A 258 12.94 2.34 4.11
C ARG A 258 13.99 1.33 4.58
N THR A 259 13.55 0.40 5.42
CA THR A 259 14.27 -0.86 5.70
C THR A 259 15.69 -0.70 6.25
N VAL A 260 15.77 -0.20 7.50
CA VAL A 260 17.05 -0.08 8.20
C VAL A 260 17.16 -1.21 9.22
N ALA A 261 16.94 -0.96 10.52
CA ALA A 261 17.05 -1.99 11.54
C ALA A 261 15.70 -2.64 11.87
N ALA A 262 14.63 -1.86 12.01
CA ALA A 262 13.35 -2.35 12.51
C ALA A 262 12.68 -3.32 11.52
N HIS A 263 12.58 -2.93 10.24
CA HIS A 263 12.00 -3.81 9.22
C HIS A 263 12.90 -5.01 8.90
N ALA A 264 14.23 -4.86 8.94
CA ALA A 264 15.14 -5.99 8.76
C ALA A 264 14.97 -7.05 9.86
N VAL A 265 14.84 -6.61 11.12
CA VAL A 265 14.53 -7.50 12.25
C VAL A 265 13.15 -8.13 12.08
N HIS A 266 12.12 -7.35 11.73
CA HIS A 266 10.78 -7.89 11.43
C HIS A 266 10.85 -9.01 10.39
N ASN A 267 11.53 -8.78 9.26
CA ASN A 267 11.66 -9.76 8.19
C ASN A 267 12.36 -11.04 8.67
N GLY A 268 13.41 -10.91 9.48
CA GLY A 268 14.12 -12.06 10.07
C GLY A 268 13.33 -12.84 11.14
N LEU A 269 12.24 -12.27 11.67
CA LEU A 269 11.35 -12.94 12.64
C LEU A 269 10.20 -13.72 11.97
N THR A 270 9.99 -13.54 10.67
CA THR A 270 9.01 -14.30 9.90
C THR A 270 9.51 -15.72 9.63
N HIS A 271 8.59 -16.69 9.63
CA HIS A 271 8.85 -18.11 9.46
C HIS A 271 7.68 -18.76 8.74
#